data_AF-A0A1T4WAH3-F1
#
_entry.id   AF-A0A1T4WAH3-F1
#
_cell.length_a   1.000
_cell.length_b   1.000
_cell.length_c   1.000
_cell.angle_alpha   90.00
_cell.angle_beta   90.00
_cell.angle_gamma   90.00
#
_symmetry.space_group_name_H-M   'P 1'
#
loop_
_entity.id
_entity.type
_entity.pdbx_description
1 polymer ?
#
loop_
_entity_poly.entity_id
_entity_poly.type
_entity_poly.pdbx_seq_one_letter_code
_entity_poly.pdbx_strand_id
1 'polypeptide(L)'
;MKMNFLRRLALLCAVLTCGMLLALPAAAAEADAPYAEDGDMDYIRSYVVTVDPREDGSVDITYDIDWQVIDGDKTDYLSWVKIGLANSSVDELTPLTDTISDLQYTSDGGSYAKVVFRHRYYAPDVAAANGGESSVHFAFSVHQSHLFTKNDDGTANFAFTPGWFDDLSVENMQVRWHNYDGFVADNTGVDGDYLTWDFGAMGHGQQAMVHVTVPVTNAAAFDPGAAMTTDDYDSGEDLDEIIGVLATVIVILLAIAIIIIAIASQSPEWGGGFGSGIDPDDWFWYTNGVHTIRCARSAPPPSGYHRTDPPPEFRAGGGKTRGGGVSRHHSNHSGCASSCACACASSCACACACAGGGRAGCSVKDFYTVKLPKKSVGADACIGPETEDKR
;
A
#
# COMPACT_ATOMS: atom_id res chain seq x y z
N MET A 1 -19.38 -19.83 -74.80
CA MET A 1 -19.66 -18.72 -73.86
C MET A 1 -19.78 -19.18 -72.40
N LYS A 2 -20.72 -20.09 -72.04
CA LYS A 2 -20.98 -20.52 -70.64
C LYS A 2 -19.75 -20.97 -69.81
N MET A 3 -18.83 -21.79 -70.37
CA MET A 3 -17.65 -22.27 -69.63
C MET A 3 -16.69 -21.16 -69.16
N ASN A 4 -16.53 -20.09 -69.94
CA ASN A 4 -15.63 -18.98 -69.55
C ASN A 4 -16.23 -18.14 -68.41
N PHE A 5 -17.56 -18.10 -68.30
CA PHE A 5 -18.25 -17.44 -67.20
C PHE A 5 -18.09 -18.24 -65.90
N LEU A 6 -18.32 -19.57 -65.96
CA LEU A 6 -18.12 -20.46 -64.82
C LEU A 6 -16.67 -20.47 -64.29
N ARG A 7 -15.66 -20.50 -65.18
CA ARG A 7 -14.25 -20.37 -64.77
C ARG A 7 -13.93 -19.03 -64.09
N ARG A 8 -14.49 -17.92 -64.59
CA ARG A 8 -14.29 -16.59 -63.98
C ARG A 8 -15.01 -16.46 -62.64
N LEU A 9 -16.20 -17.06 -62.50
CA LEU A 9 -16.93 -17.10 -61.25
C LEU A 9 -16.20 -17.95 -60.20
N ALA A 10 -15.67 -19.12 -60.58
CA ALA A 10 -14.87 -19.96 -59.70
C ALA A 10 -13.56 -19.28 -59.24
N LEU A 11 -12.89 -18.53 -60.14
CA LEU A 11 -11.73 -17.71 -59.78
C LEU A 11 -12.10 -16.55 -58.84
N LEU A 12 -13.23 -15.88 -59.06
CA LEU A 12 -13.73 -14.84 -58.15
C LEU A 12 -14.08 -15.41 -56.78
N CYS A 13 -14.75 -16.56 -56.71
CA CYS A 13 -15.01 -17.25 -55.44
C CYS A 13 -13.70 -17.66 -54.74
N ALA A 14 -12.73 -18.22 -55.46
CA ALA A 14 -11.44 -18.61 -54.90
C ALA A 14 -10.65 -17.39 -54.37
N VAL A 15 -10.64 -16.27 -55.10
CA VAL A 15 -10.00 -15.01 -54.66
C VAL A 15 -10.75 -14.39 -53.49
N LEU A 16 -12.08 -14.49 -53.42
CA LEU A 16 -12.86 -14.04 -52.26
C LEU A 16 -12.65 -14.93 -51.03
N THR A 17 -12.54 -16.25 -51.19
CA THR A 17 -12.21 -17.15 -50.06
C THR A 17 -10.78 -16.98 -49.59
N CYS A 18 -9.80 -16.83 -50.50
CA CYS A 18 -8.43 -16.48 -50.11
C CYS A 18 -8.34 -15.08 -49.51
N GLY A 19 -9.14 -14.12 -49.99
CA GLY A 19 -9.25 -12.78 -49.41
C GLY A 19 -9.88 -12.79 -48.01
N MET A 20 -10.87 -13.65 -47.75
CA MET A 20 -11.42 -13.85 -46.40
C MET A 20 -10.46 -14.60 -45.48
N LEU A 21 -9.70 -15.60 -45.96
CA LEU A 21 -8.65 -16.25 -45.16
C LEU A 21 -7.46 -15.31 -44.85
N LEU A 22 -7.16 -14.35 -45.74
CA LEU A 22 -6.15 -13.31 -45.53
C LEU A 22 -6.71 -12.05 -44.82
N ALA A 23 -8.00 -12.05 -44.48
CA ALA A 23 -8.68 -11.00 -43.72
C ALA A 23 -9.14 -11.49 -42.34
N LEU A 24 -8.60 -12.60 -41.85
CA LEU A 24 -8.40 -12.72 -40.40
C LEU A 24 -7.30 -11.72 -40.03
N PRO A 25 -7.55 -10.74 -39.14
CA PRO A 25 -6.44 -10.12 -38.44
C PRO A 25 -5.75 -11.22 -37.62
N ALA A 26 -4.46 -11.43 -37.83
CA ALA A 26 -3.63 -12.26 -36.95
C ALA A 26 -3.33 -11.52 -35.61
N ALA A 27 -4.33 -10.81 -35.11
CA ALA A 27 -4.28 -9.82 -34.03
C ALA A 27 -5.65 -9.81 -33.32
N ALA A 28 -6.04 -10.96 -32.78
CA ALA A 28 -7.20 -11.16 -31.88
C ALA A 28 -7.13 -12.55 -31.20
N ALA A 29 -5.93 -13.00 -30.83
CA ALA A 29 -5.71 -14.33 -30.24
C ALA A 29 -4.66 -14.29 -29.10
N GLU A 30 -4.70 -13.24 -28.30
CA GLU A 30 -3.87 -13.02 -27.10
C GLU A 30 -4.64 -12.15 -26.07
N ALA A 31 -5.89 -12.49 -25.77
CA ALA A 31 -6.73 -11.69 -24.86
C ALA A 31 -7.71 -12.52 -24.00
N ASP A 32 -7.41 -13.80 -23.77
CA ASP A 32 -7.96 -14.50 -22.61
C ASP A 32 -6.91 -14.42 -21.51
N ALA A 33 -7.20 -13.57 -20.51
CA ALA A 33 -6.55 -13.57 -19.20
C ALA A 33 -7.56 -14.20 -18.22
N PRO A 34 -7.74 -15.54 -18.25
CA PRO A 34 -8.92 -16.22 -17.67
C PRO A 34 -9.06 -16.10 -16.15
N TYR A 35 -8.00 -15.65 -15.47
CA TYR A 35 -7.95 -15.45 -14.01
C TYR A 35 -7.80 -13.97 -13.60
N ALA A 36 -7.83 -13.03 -14.54
CA ALA A 36 -7.83 -11.60 -14.22
C ALA A 36 -9.19 -11.15 -13.63
N GLU A 37 -9.16 -10.26 -12.66
CA GLU A 37 -10.34 -9.66 -12.04
C GLU A 37 -10.75 -8.33 -12.72
N ASP A 38 -11.95 -7.82 -12.42
CA ASP A 38 -12.46 -6.58 -13.02
C ASP A 38 -11.71 -5.37 -12.45
N GLY A 39 -10.95 -4.67 -13.31
CA GLY A 39 -10.01 -3.62 -12.92
C GLY A 39 -8.54 -4.04 -12.92
N ASP A 40 -8.23 -5.32 -13.16
CA ASP A 40 -6.85 -5.76 -13.42
C ASP A 40 -6.37 -5.11 -14.72
N MET A 41 -5.24 -4.42 -14.63
CA MET A 41 -4.64 -3.74 -15.79
C MET A 41 -3.55 -4.59 -16.46
N ASP A 42 -3.03 -5.57 -15.73
CA ASP A 42 -1.96 -6.47 -16.12
C ASP A 42 -2.32 -7.92 -15.74
N TYR A 43 -1.59 -8.88 -16.29
CA TYR A 43 -1.80 -10.31 -16.08
C TYR A 43 -0.49 -11.06 -16.25
N ILE A 44 -0.20 -12.04 -15.38
CA ILE A 44 1.04 -12.81 -15.44
C ILE A 44 0.72 -14.21 -15.94
N ARG A 45 1.08 -14.52 -17.19
CA ARG A 45 0.81 -15.84 -17.82
C ARG A 45 1.73 -16.94 -17.28
N SER A 46 2.95 -16.58 -16.93
CA SER A 46 3.94 -17.51 -16.41
C SER A 46 4.79 -16.81 -15.36
N TYR A 47 4.98 -17.46 -14.23
CA TYR A 47 5.89 -17.01 -13.20
C TYR A 47 6.65 -18.20 -12.65
N VAL A 48 7.90 -18.35 -13.10
CA VAL A 48 8.77 -19.45 -12.71
C VAL A 48 9.91 -18.88 -11.88
N VAL A 49 10.04 -19.36 -10.65
CA VAL A 49 11.14 -18.99 -9.76
C VAL A 49 12.04 -20.21 -9.57
N THR A 50 13.25 -20.13 -10.10
CA THR A 50 14.27 -21.18 -9.97
C THR A 50 15.27 -20.77 -8.88
N VAL A 51 15.57 -21.70 -7.99
CA VAL A 51 16.35 -21.47 -6.77
C VAL A 51 17.53 -22.43 -6.72
N ASP A 52 18.74 -21.89 -6.73
CA ASP A 52 20.00 -22.62 -6.80
C ASP A 52 20.88 -22.28 -5.58
N PRO A 53 20.83 -23.08 -4.48
CA PRO A 53 21.67 -22.87 -3.30
C PRO A 53 23.15 -23.14 -3.60
N ARG A 54 24.04 -22.27 -3.11
CA ARG A 54 25.50 -22.42 -3.22
C ARG A 54 26.10 -23.24 -2.07
N GLU A 55 27.38 -23.59 -2.19
CA GLU A 55 28.13 -24.36 -1.17
C GLU A 55 28.21 -23.64 0.19
N ASP A 56 28.13 -22.31 0.22
CA ASP A 56 28.13 -21.48 1.43
C ASP A 56 26.72 -21.25 2.03
N GLY A 57 25.66 -21.74 1.38
CA GLY A 57 24.27 -21.57 1.84
C GLY A 57 23.61 -20.25 1.40
N SER A 58 24.34 -19.36 0.72
CA SER A 58 23.72 -18.31 -0.10
C SER A 58 22.98 -18.93 -1.30
N VAL A 59 22.16 -18.15 -2.00
CA VAL A 59 21.25 -18.66 -3.01
C VAL A 59 21.22 -17.74 -4.23
N ASP A 60 21.37 -18.32 -5.41
CA ASP A 60 21.02 -17.66 -6.67
C ASP A 60 19.53 -17.93 -6.96
N ILE A 61 18.73 -16.88 -7.07
CA ILE A 61 17.30 -16.97 -7.39
C ILE A 61 17.07 -16.33 -8.75
N THR A 62 16.58 -17.10 -9.71
CA THR A 62 16.16 -16.61 -11.03
C THR A 62 14.65 -16.44 -11.06
N TYR A 63 14.19 -15.23 -11.34
CA TYR A 63 12.80 -14.90 -11.61
C TYR A 63 12.61 -14.82 -13.12
N ASP A 64 11.76 -15.68 -13.69
CA ASP A 64 11.42 -15.75 -15.11
C ASP A 64 9.91 -15.52 -15.27
N ILE A 65 9.53 -14.46 -15.99
CA ILE A 65 8.17 -13.90 -15.97
C ILE A 65 7.67 -13.58 -17.39
N ASP A 66 6.52 -14.15 -17.76
CA ASP A 66 5.72 -13.73 -18.92
C ASP A 66 4.58 -12.82 -18.46
N TRP A 67 4.71 -11.54 -18.75
CA TRP A 67 3.79 -10.49 -18.33
C TRP A 67 2.97 -9.96 -19.50
N GLN A 68 1.70 -9.66 -19.27
CA GLN A 68 0.80 -9.08 -20.25
C GLN A 68 0.10 -7.84 -19.68
N VAL A 69 0.05 -6.75 -20.45
CA VAL A 69 -0.85 -5.61 -20.22
C VAL A 69 -2.20 -5.95 -20.86
N ILE A 70 -3.27 -5.89 -20.09
CA ILE A 70 -4.62 -6.28 -20.54
C ILE A 70 -5.58 -5.08 -20.66
N ASP A 71 -5.39 -4.01 -19.88
CA ASP A 71 -6.19 -2.78 -19.95
C ASP A 71 -5.33 -1.51 -19.78
N GLY A 72 -5.88 -0.36 -20.13
CA GLY A 72 -5.27 0.97 -20.04
C GLY A 72 -5.17 1.71 -21.37
N ASP A 73 -5.11 3.04 -21.31
CA ASP A 73 -5.07 3.89 -22.49
C ASP A 73 -3.64 4.15 -23.04
N LYS A 74 -3.51 5.12 -23.96
CA LYS A 74 -2.22 5.49 -24.58
C LYS A 74 -1.19 6.10 -23.62
N THR A 75 -1.61 6.45 -22.41
CA THR A 75 -0.80 7.02 -21.33
C THR A 75 -0.52 6.00 -20.22
N ASP A 76 -1.36 4.97 -20.08
CA ASP A 76 -1.29 3.92 -19.06
C ASP A 76 -0.35 2.74 -19.46
N TYR A 77 0.79 3.05 -20.05
CA TYR A 77 1.73 2.01 -20.53
C TYR A 77 2.59 1.41 -19.41
N LEU A 78 2.93 0.13 -19.58
CA LEU A 78 3.96 -0.55 -18.81
C LEU A 78 5.34 -0.14 -19.32
N SER A 79 6.20 0.36 -18.43
CA SER A 79 7.63 0.62 -18.72
C SER A 79 8.57 0.20 -17.60
N TRP A 80 8.05 -0.13 -16.41
CA TRP A 80 8.78 -0.78 -15.33
C TRP A 80 7.83 -1.52 -14.38
N VAL A 81 8.36 -2.48 -13.63
CA VAL A 81 7.69 -3.22 -12.54
C VAL A 81 8.55 -3.26 -11.28
N LYS A 82 7.96 -3.47 -10.10
CA LYS A 82 8.66 -3.97 -8.90
C LYS A 82 8.32 -5.46 -8.70
N ILE A 83 9.34 -6.30 -8.54
CA ILE A 83 9.20 -7.73 -8.20
C ILE A 83 9.75 -7.96 -6.79
N GLY A 84 8.95 -8.56 -5.90
CA GLY A 84 9.29 -8.76 -4.49
C GLY A 84 10.33 -9.87 -4.26
N LEU A 85 11.48 -9.51 -3.72
CA LEU A 85 12.65 -10.39 -3.53
C LEU A 85 12.53 -11.28 -2.27
N ALA A 86 13.55 -12.06 -1.93
CA ALA A 86 13.46 -13.01 -0.82
C ALA A 86 13.70 -12.37 0.56
N ASN A 87 14.53 -11.34 0.64
CA ASN A 87 14.80 -10.48 1.81
C ASN A 87 15.57 -9.24 1.33
N SER A 88 16.03 -8.37 2.23
CA SER A 88 16.85 -7.19 1.94
C SER A 88 18.34 -7.49 1.71
N SER A 89 18.81 -8.71 2.03
CA SER A 89 20.18 -9.20 1.83
C SER A 89 20.43 -9.54 0.37
N VAL A 90 20.54 -8.49 -0.45
CA VAL A 90 20.74 -8.54 -1.90
C VAL A 90 22.17 -8.13 -2.24
N ASP A 91 22.96 -9.08 -2.75
CA ASP A 91 24.38 -8.87 -3.05
C ASP A 91 24.62 -8.48 -4.52
N GLU A 92 23.92 -9.15 -5.45
CA GLU A 92 24.02 -8.88 -6.90
C GLU A 92 22.65 -9.04 -7.58
N LEU A 93 22.38 -8.20 -8.59
CA LEU A 93 21.21 -8.28 -9.46
C LEU A 93 21.67 -8.29 -10.92
N THR A 94 21.30 -9.32 -11.67
CA THR A 94 21.77 -9.55 -13.05
C THR A 94 20.59 -9.68 -14.01
N PRO A 95 20.44 -8.79 -15.01
CA PRO A 95 19.41 -8.97 -16.04
C PRO A 95 19.81 -10.12 -16.98
N LEU A 96 18.86 -11.01 -17.27
CA LEU A 96 19.06 -12.18 -18.13
C LEU A 96 18.43 -12.03 -19.52
N THR A 97 17.43 -11.16 -19.66
CA THR A 97 16.80 -10.82 -20.96
C THR A 97 17.23 -9.46 -21.47
N ASP A 98 17.22 -9.29 -22.80
CA ASP A 98 17.50 -8.00 -23.45
C ASP A 98 16.33 -7.01 -23.36
N THR A 99 15.13 -7.46 -23.00
CA THR A 99 13.96 -6.62 -22.73
C THR A 99 14.18 -5.63 -21.58
N ILE A 100 15.06 -5.96 -20.62
CA ILE A 100 15.43 -5.12 -19.48
C ILE A 100 16.41 -4.03 -19.92
N SER A 101 16.07 -2.76 -19.70
CA SER A 101 16.94 -1.60 -19.93
C SER A 101 17.83 -1.28 -18.72
N ASP A 102 17.30 -1.48 -17.52
CA ASP A 102 17.91 -1.15 -16.23
C ASP A 102 17.27 -2.01 -15.12
N LEU A 103 18.05 -2.39 -14.11
CA LEU A 103 17.65 -3.28 -13.03
C LEU A 103 18.25 -2.76 -11.73
N GLN A 104 17.41 -2.41 -10.75
CA GLN A 104 17.85 -1.79 -9.51
C GLN A 104 17.19 -2.44 -8.28
N TYR A 105 17.95 -2.62 -7.21
CA TYR A 105 17.39 -2.91 -5.90
C TYR A 105 16.65 -1.67 -5.35
N THR A 106 15.53 -1.87 -4.67
CA THR A 106 14.85 -0.82 -3.91
C THR A 106 14.21 -1.39 -2.65
N SER A 107 14.43 -0.71 -1.52
CA SER A 107 13.82 -0.99 -0.21
C SER A 107 12.52 -0.20 0.04
N ASP A 108 12.02 0.53 -0.97
CA ASP A 108 10.84 1.38 -0.90
C ASP A 108 9.56 0.54 -0.78
N GLY A 109 9.08 0.37 0.47
CA GLY A 109 7.90 -0.42 0.83
C GLY A 109 8.17 -1.92 1.02
N GLY A 110 9.41 -2.31 1.34
CA GLY A 110 9.89 -3.70 1.38
C GLY A 110 11.00 -3.97 0.36
N SER A 111 11.47 -5.21 0.28
CA SER A 111 12.56 -5.60 -0.64
C SER A 111 12.07 -5.93 -2.05
N TYR A 112 12.49 -5.15 -3.06
CA TYR A 112 12.13 -5.37 -4.47
C TYR A 112 13.30 -5.20 -5.44
N ALA A 113 13.23 -5.92 -6.56
CA ALA A 113 13.92 -5.56 -7.80
C ALA A 113 12.99 -4.70 -8.66
N LYS A 114 13.42 -3.48 -8.95
CA LYS A 114 12.79 -2.60 -9.94
C LYS A 114 13.36 -2.94 -11.32
N VAL A 115 12.54 -3.56 -12.16
CA VAL A 115 12.87 -3.91 -13.55
C VAL A 115 12.35 -2.81 -14.45
N VAL A 116 13.22 -2.15 -15.21
CA VAL A 116 12.84 -1.13 -16.21
C VAL A 116 12.99 -1.72 -17.60
N PHE A 117 12.01 -1.52 -18.48
CA PHE A 117 12.00 -2.11 -19.82
C PHE A 117 12.59 -1.15 -20.87
N ARG A 118 13.10 -1.71 -21.98
CA ARG A 118 13.55 -0.94 -23.16
C ARG A 118 12.39 -0.37 -23.97
N HIS A 119 11.25 -1.04 -23.93
CA HIS A 119 10.05 -0.71 -24.67
C HIS A 119 8.88 -0.42 -23.73
N ARG A 120 7.84 0.18 -24.30
CA ARG A 120 6.57 0.44 -23.61
C ARG A 120 5.55 -0.57 -24.10
N TYR A 121 4.90 -1.26 -23.17
CA TYR A 121 3.84 -2.22 -23.48
C TYR A 121 2.48 -1.61 -23.15
N TYR A 122 1.47 -1.96 -23.93
CA TYR A 122 0.16 -1.31 -23.95
C TYR A 122 -0.96 -2.34 -23.98
N ALA A 123 -2.17 -1.97 -23.56
CA ALA A 123 -3.36 -2.79 -23.76
C ALA A 123 -3.50 -3.24 -25.23
N PRO A 124 -4.07 -4.42 -25.53
CA PRO A 124 -3.99 -5.02 -26.87
C PRO A 124 -4.55 -4.16 -28.01
N ASP A 125 -5.59 -3.38 -27.77
CA ASP A 125 -6.17 -2.46 -28.77
C ASP A 125 -5.27 -1.24 -29.03
N VAL A 126 -4.66 -0.68 -27.98
CA VAL A 126 -3.69 0.41 -28.06
C VAL A 126 -2.41 -0.05 -28.75
N ALA A 127 -1.90 -1.23 -28.39
CA ALA A 127 -0.74 -1.88 -29.02
C ALA A 127 -0.98 -2.08 -30.52
N ALA A 128 -2.13 -2.67 -30.91
CA ALA A 128 -2.51 -2.83 -32.30
C ALA A 128 -2.66 -1.49 -33.05
N ALA A 129 -3.08 -0.42 -32.37
CA ALA A 129 -3.25 0.91 -32.97
C ALA A 129 -1.95 1.72 -33.09
N ASN A 130 -0.94 1.47 -32.25
CA ASN A 130 0.33 2.20 -32.24
C ASN A 130 1.53 1.41 -32.81
N GLY A 131 1.36 0.10 -33.05
CA GLY A 131 2.41 -0.80 -33.52
C GLY A 131 3.38 -1.27 -32.42
N GLY A 132 2.96 -1.18 -31.16
CA GLY A 132 3.65 -1.73 -30.00
C GLY A 132 3.18 -3.15 -29.65
N GLU A 133 3.58 -3.60 -28.47
CA GLU A 133 3.31 -4.95 -27.96
C GLU A 133 2.50 -4.88 -26.66
N SER A 134 1.72 -5.93 -26.37
CA SER A 134 0.97 -6.07 -25.12
C SER A 134 1.62 -7.02 -24.11
N SER A 135 2.64 -7.75 -24.52
CA SER A 135 3.22 -8.86 -23.75
C SER A 135 4.74 -8.68 -23.67
N VAL A 136 5.34 -8.96 -22.52
CA VAL A 136 6.80 -8.88 -22.29
C VAL A 136 7.27 -10.11 -21.52
N HIS A 137 8.23 -10.82 -22.10
CA HIS A 137 9.06 -11.78 -21.38
C HIS A 137 10.22 -11.05 -20.73
N PHE A 138 10.46 -11.28 -19.44
CA PHE A 138 11.68 -10.82 -18.79
C PHE A 138 12.15 -11.77 -17.71
N ALA A 139 13.48 -11.91 -17.60
CA ALA A 139 14.10 -12.69 -16.55
C ALA A 139 15.31 -11.96 -15.96
N PHE A 140 15.51 -12.14 -14.66
CA PHE A 140 16.68 -11.65 -13.94
C PHE A 140 17.05 -12.64 -12.83
N SER A 141 18.33 -12.69 -12.48
CA SER A 141 18.78 -13.39 -11.26
C SER A 141 19.16 -12.40 -10.17
N VAL A 142 19.01 -12.83 -8.93
CA VAL A 142 19.48 -12.16 -7.73
C VAL A 142 20.34 -13.12 -6.92
N HIS A 143 21.44 -12.63 -6.37
CA HIS A 143 22.21 -13.32 -5.36
C HIS A 143 21.76 -12.87 -3.96
N GLN A 144 21.32 -13.79 -3.11
CA GLN A 144 20.84 -13.48 -1.76
C GLN A 144 21.40 -14.41 -0.68
N SER A 145 21.66 -13.81 0.47
CA SER A 145 22.08 -14.47 1.72
C SER A 145 20.95 -14.40 2.77
N HIS A 146 21.14 -14.92 3.98
CA HIS A 146 20.18 -14.92 5.11
C HIS A 146 18.83 -15.63 4.81
N LEU A 147 18.85 -16.69 4.00
CA LEU A 147 17.64 -17.45 3.62
C LEU A 147 17.43 -18.76 4.38
N PHE A 148 18.39 -19.19 5.19
CA PHE A 148 18.28 -20.40 6.00
C PHE A 148 18.47 -20.16 7.49
N THR A 149 17.77 -20.96 8.29
CA THR A 149 18.02 -21.13 9.72
C THR A 149 18.77 -22.44 9.94
N LYS A 150 19.85 -22.41 10.74
CA LYS A 150 20.61 -23.61 11.12
C LYS A 150 20.01 -24.21 12.39
N ASN A 151 19.74 -25.52 12.39
CA ASN A 151 19.10 -26.23 13.50
C ASN A 151 20.13 -26.82 14.46
N ASP A 152 19.71 -27.08 15.71
CA ASP A 152 20.56 -27.70 16.75
C ASP A 152 21.07 -29.10 16.40
N ASP A 153 20.40 -29.81 15.49
CA ASP A 153 20.81 -31.13 14.98
C ASP A 153 21.83 -31.07 13.82
N GLY A 154 22.18 -29.85 13.39
CA GLY A 154 23.12 -29.58 12.31
C GLY A 154 22.50 -29.52 10.91
N THR A 155 21.19 -29.73 10.76
CA THR A 155 20.48 -29.48 9.48
C THR A 155 20.27 -27.97 9.25
N ALA A 156 19.85 -27.58 8.06
CA ALA A 156 19.43 -26.21 7.76
C ALA A 156 18.05 -26.21 7.11
N ASN A 157 17.21 -25.23 7.44
CA ASN A 157 15.87 -25.07 6.89
C ASN A 157 15.78 -23.77 6.10
N PHE A 158 15.31 -23.85 4.87
CA PHE A 158 14.84 -22.72 4.07
C PHE A 158 13.31 -22.68 4.13
N ALA A 159 12.76 -21.49 4.40
CA ALA A 159 11.34 -21.19 4.28
C ALA A 159 11.22 -20.03 3.29
N PHE A 160 10.80 -20.33 2.07
CA PHE A 160 10.86 -19.39 0.95
C PHE A 160 9.47 -19.10 0.39
N THR A 161 9.25 -17.83 0.07
CA THR A 161 8.06 -17.36 -0.65
C THR A 161 8.55 -16.43 -1.77
N PRO A 162 8.29 -16.74 -3.05
CA PRO A 162 8.58 -15.80 -4.12
C PRO A 162 7.72 -14.54 -3.96
N GLY A 163 8.00 -13.47 -4.72
CA GLY A 163 7.14 -12.27 -4.69
C GLY A 163 5.70 -12.64 -4.99
N TRP A 164 4.72 -12.06 -4.30
CA TRP A 164 3.31 -12.19 -4.65
C TRP A 164 2.78 -10.83 -5.12
N PHE A 165 1.56 -10.81 -5.65
CA PHE A 165 0.94 -9.61 -6.21
C PHE A 165 -0.41 -9.37 -5.55
N ASP A 166 -0.52 -8.29 -4.77
CA ASP A 166 -1.77 -7.94 -4.08
C ASP A 166 -2.89 -7.44 -5.02
N ASP A 167 -2.53 -6.95 -6.22
CA ASP A 167 -3.45 -6.32 -7.19
C ASP A 167 -3.45 -7.02 -8.58
N LEU A 168 -2.87 -8.23 -8.71
CA LEU A 168 -2.76 -8.95 -9.99
C LEU A 168 -2.87 -10.47 -9.83
N SER A 169 -3.42 -11.13 -10.84
CA SER A 169 -3.47 -12.59 -10.94
C SER A 169 -2.33 -13.19 -11.77
N VAL A 170 -1.94 -14.41 -11.39
CA VAL A 170 -0.95 -15.27 -12.07
C VAL A 170 -1.67 -16.51 -12.62
N GLU A 171 -1.44 -16.87 -13.88
CA GLU A 171 -2.02 -18.06 -14.54
C GLU A 171 -1.31 -19.35 -14.13
N ASN A 172 0.03 -19.30 -14.07
CA ASN A 172 0.88 -20.44 -13.78
C ASN A 172 2.07 -20.01 -12.90
N MET A 173 1.97 -20.29 -11.61
CA MET A 173 3.06 -20.12 -10.64
C MET A 173 3.79 -21.45 -10.40
N GLN A 174 5.10 -21.46 -10.62
CA GLN A 174 5.96 -22.61 -10.33
C GLN A 174 7.23 -22.21 -9.57
N VAL A 175 7.55 -22.95 -8.52
CA VAL A 175 8.87 -22.88 -7.86
C VAL A 175 9.67 -24.13 -8.22
N ARG A 176 10.94 -23.94 -8.58
CA ARG A 176 11.92 -25.01 -8.87
C ARG A 176 13.11 -24.82 -7.94
N TRP A 177 13.53 -25.85 -7.22
CA TRP A 177 14.63 -25.77 -6.25
C TRP A 177 15.67 -26.83 -6.54
N HIS A 178 16.94 -26.46 -6.72
CA HIS A 178 18.01 -27.39 -7.06
C HIS A 178 18.22 -28.41 -5.94
N ASN A 179 18.08 -29.68 -6.29
CA ASN A 179 18.07 -30.82 -5.39
C ASN A 179 19.48 -31.41 -5.24
N TYR A 180 20.14 -31.14 -4.12
CA TYR A 180 21.36 -31.86 -3.75
C TYR A 180 21.03 -33.11 -2.92
N ASP A 181 21.98 -34.05 -2.82
CA ASP A 181 21.76 -35.32 -2.13
C ASP A 181 21.25 -35.13 -0.70
N GLY A 182 20.21 -35.90 -0.35
CA GLY A 182 19.57 -35.91 0.97
C GLY A 182 18.65 -34.73 1.32
N PHE A 183 18.35 -33.80 0.40
CA PHE A 183 17.35 -32.74 0.64
C PHE A 183 15.94 -33.34 0.85
N VAL A 184 15.16 -32.73 1.75
CA VAL A 184 13.77 -33.11 2.05
C VAL A 184 12.89 -31.87 1.96
N ALA A 185 11.74 -31.97 1.30
CA ALA A 185 10.89 -30.80 1.05
C ALA A 185 9.39 -31.17 1.00
N ASP A 186 8.53 -30.15 0.94
CA ASP A 186 7.08 -30.27 0.73
C ASP A 186 6.67 -30.20 -0.76
N ASN A 187 7.57 -30.64 -1.66
CA ASN A 187 7.44 -30.53 -3.11
C ASN A 187 6.33 -31.42 -3.71
N THR A 188 5.73 -30.94 -4.81
CA THR A 188 4.68 -31.67 -5.55
C THR A 188 5.24 -32.60 -6.62
N GLY A 189 6.47 -32.35 -7.09
CA GLY A 189 7.13 -33.14 -8.13
C GLY A 189 8.65 -33.01 -8.13
N VAL A 190 9.30 -33.70 -9.07
CA VAL A 190 10.74 -33.63 -9.32
C VAL A 190 10.94 -33.62 -10.85
N ASP A 191 11.75 -32.69 -11.34
CA ASP A 191 12.12 -32.51 -12.74
C ASP A 191 13.64 -32.49 -12.88
N GLY A 192 14.22 -33.60 -13.32
CA GLY A 192 15.67 -33.78 -13.35
C GLY A 192 16.28 -33.61 -11.95
N ASP A 193 17.19 -32.66 -11.82
CA ASP A 193 17.86 -32.30 -10.58
C ASP A 193 17.12 -31.21 -9.78
N TYR A 194 15.85 -30.88 -10.10
CA TYR A 194 15.05 -29.88 -9.38
C TYR A 194 13.84 -30.49 -8.66
N LEU A 195 13.64 -30.13 -7.40
CA LEU A 195 12.35 -30.26 -6.71
C LEU A 195 11.38 -29.22 -7.28
N THR A 196 10.13 -29.58 -7.52
CA THR A 196 9.14 -28.67 -8.12
C THR A 196 7.87 -28.55 -7.28
N TRP A 197 7.35 -27.32 -7.21
CA TRP A 197 6.05 -26.97 -6.67
C TRP A 197 5.26 -26.30 -7.79
N ASP A 198 4.18 -26.96 -8.21
CA ASP A 198 3.22 -26.43 -9.17
C ASP A 198 2.01 -25.92 -8.39
N PHE A 199 1.87 -24.60 -8.32
CA PHE A 199 0.75 -23.93 -7.65
C PHE A 199 -0.40 -23.64 -8.62
N GLY A 200 -0.17 -23.71 -9.93
CA GLY A 200 -1.12 -23.32 -10.96
C GLY A 200 -1.51 -21.83 -10.86
N ALA A 201 -2.79 -21.56 -11.04
CA ALA A 201 -3.33 -20.20 -11.01
C ALA A 201 -3.43 -19.64 -9.59
N MET A 202 -2.97 -18.40 -9.41
CA MET A 202 -3.01 -17.67 -8.15
C MET A 202 -3.70 -16.32 -8.34
N GLY A 203 -4.68 -16.03 -7.50
CA GLY A 203 -5.35 -14.73 -7.43
C GLY A 203 -4.61 -13.73 -6.53
N HIS A 204 -5.20 -12.55 -6.43
CA HIS A 204 -4.69 -11.41 -5.66
C HIS A 204 -4.27 -11.79 -4.23
N GLY A 205 -3.06 -11.40 -3.83
CA GLY A 205 -2.51 -11.58 -2.48
C GLY A 205 -2.17 -13.03 -2.10
N GLN A 206 -2.34 -14.02 -2.98
CA GLN A 206 -2.01 -15.42 -2.69
C GLN A 206 -0.50 -15.66 -2.65
N GLN A 207 -0.04 -16.56 -1.78
CA GLN A 207 1.38 -16.79 -1.51
C GLN A 207 1.80 -18.24 -1.76
N ALA A 208 2.93 -18.42 -2.46
CA ALA A 208 3.50 -19.71 -2.83
C ALA A 208 4.64 -20.11 -1.87
N MET A 209 4.29 -20.53 -0.64
CA MET A 209 5.28 -20.94 0.36
C MET A 209 5.86 -22.32 0.03
N VAL A 210 7.18 -22.46 0.13
CA VAL A 210 7.91 -23.73 0.02
C VAL A 210 8.88 -23.93 1.19
N HIS A 211 9.07 -25.18 1.60
CA HIS A 211 9.99 -25.53 2.69
C HIS A 211 11.00 -26.58 2.23
N VAL A 212 12.29 -26.32 2.46
CA VAL A 212 13.38 -27.25 2.14
C VAL A 212 14.28 -27.43 3.34
N THR A 213 14.39 -28.68 3.82
CA THR A 213 15.34 -29.11 4.83
C THR A 213 16.57 -29.73 4.16
N VAL A 214 17.71 -29.12 4.43
CA VAL A 214 19.04 -29.52 3.97
C VAL A 214 19.70 -30.43 5.02
N PRO A 215 20.22 -31.61 4.63
CA PRO A 215 20.83 -32.56 5.55
C PRO A 215 22.16 -32.02 6.11
N VAL A 216 22.55 -32.54 7.27
CA VAL A 216 23.78 -32.15 7.98
C VAL A 216 25.04 -32.28 7.11
N THR A 217 25.07 -33.23 6.17
CA THR A 217 26.17 -33.43 5.21
C THR A 217 26.44 -32.22 4.34
N ASN A 218 25.41 -31.44 4.01
CA ASN A 218 25.49 -30.30 3.10
C ASN A 218 25.48 -29.00 3.92
N ALA A 219 24.59 -28.91 4.92
CA ALA A 219 24.50 -27.78 5.85
C ALA A 219 25.78 -27.57 6.70
N ALA A 220 26.66 -28.58 6.81
CA ALA A 220 27.98 -28.43 7.42
C ALA A 220 28.93 -27.49 6.65
N ALA A 221 28.76 -27.34 5.33
CA ALA A 221 29.56 -26.43 4.50
C ALA A 221 29.08 -24.98 4.55
N PHE A 222 27.80 -24.75 4.87
CA PHE A 222 27.19 -23.42 4.87
C PHE A 222 27.86 -22.46 5.86
N ASP A 223 28.17 -21.26 5.38
CA ASP A 223 28.78 -20.17 6.15
C ASP A 223 27.79 -19.67 7.22
N PRO A 224 28.16 -19.67 8.52
CA PRO A 224 27.37 -19.03 9.56
C PRO A 224 27.04 -17.55 9.29
N GLY A 225 27.83 -16.84 8.49
CA GLY A 225 27.57 -15.46 8.06
C GLY A 225 26.55 -15.33 6.92
N ALA A 226 26.22 -16.42 6.22
CA ALA A 226 25.12 -16.46 5.25
C ALA A 226 23.81 -16.97 5.88
N ALA A 227 23.85 -17.47 7.12
CA ALA A 227 22.67 -17.84 7.89
C ALA A 227 21.89 -16.60 8.32
N MET A 228 20.60 -16.78 8.54
CA MET A 228 19.75 -15.79 9.19
C MET A 228 20.27 -15.42 10.59
N THR A 229 20.34 -14.13 10.86
CA THR A 229 20.71 -13.53 12.15
C THR A 229 19.47 -13.13 12.97
N THR A 230 19.65 -12.75 14.23
CA THR A 230 18.55 -12.20 15.05
C THR A 230 17.97 -10.90 14.50
N ASP A 231 18.79 -10.12 13.80
CA ASP A 231 18.45 -8.77 13.37
C ASP A 231 17.54 -8.84 12.12
N ASP A 232 17.66 -9.90 11.32
CA ASP A 232 16.74 -10.22 10.22
C ASP A 232 15.32 -10.63 10.71
N TYR A 233 15.14 -10.93 12.00
CA TYR A 233 13.81 -11.13 12.60
C TYR A 233 13.18 -9.81 13.11
N ASP A 234 13.98 -8.75 13.30
CA ASP A 234 13.58 -7.50 13.97
C ASP A 234 13.53 -6.29 13.00
N SER A 235 13.74 -6.50 11.70
CA SER A 235 13.70 -5.45 10.64
C SER A 235 12.31 -4.83 10.38
N GLY A 236 11.29 -5.17 11.19
CA GLY A 236 9.93 -4.68 11.06
C GLY A 236 9.75 -3.25 11.59
N GLU A 237 10.03 -2.26 10.72
CA GLU A 237 10.04 -0.81 10.99
C GLU A 237 10.96 -0.40 12.16
N ASP A 238 12.10 0.22 11.84
CA ASP A 238 13.03 0.79 12.82
C ASP A 238 12.25 1.50 13.94
N LEU A 239 12.39 1.02 15.18
CA LEU A 239 11.73 1.64 16.33
C LEU A 239 12.03 3.13 16.42
N ASP A 240 13.21 3.56 15.95
CA ASP A 240 13.63 4.95 15.84
C ASP A 240 12.84 5.76 14.77
N GLU A 241 12.39 5.16 13.67
CA GLU A 241 11.49 5.80 12.71
C GLU A 241 10.08 5.93 13.29
N ILE A 242 9.52 4.87 13.89
CA ILE A 242 8.24 4.93 14.60
C ILE A 242 8.28 5.98 15.71
N ILE A 243 9.36 6.02 16.51
CA ILE A 243 9.58 7.03 17.55
C ILE A 243 9.74 8.42 16.93
N GLY A 244 10.41 8.57 15.78
CA GLY A 244 10.57 9.83 15.05
C GLY A 244 9.23 10.39 14.54
N VAL A 245 8.39 9.54 13.96
CA VAL A 245 7.01 9.89 13.53
C VAL A 245 6.15 10.20 14.75
N LEU A 246 6.20 9.40 15.81
CA LEU A 246 5.44 9.65 17.04
C LEU A 246 5.87 10.98 17.70
N ALA A 247 7.17 11.27 17.74
CA ALA A 247 7.73 12.50 18.28
C ALA A 247 7.32 13.73 17.44
N THR A 248 7.37 13.64 16.11
CA THR A 248 6.90 14.73 15.24
C THR A 248 5.40 14.96 15.37
N VAL A 249 4.58 13.90 15.44
CA VAL A 249 3.14 14.00 15.73
C VAL A 249 2.90 14.64 17.10
N ILE A 250 3.62 14.25 18.15
CA ILE A 250 3.53 14.88 19.48
C ILE A 250 3.92 16.36 19.42
N VAL A 251 4.98 16.73 18.70
CA VAL A 251 5.39 18.14 18.53
C VAL A 251 4.32 18.94 17.77
N ILE A 252 3.70 18.37 16.73
CA ILE A 252 2.60 19.00 15.99
C ILE A 252 1.37 19.17 16.91
N LEU A 253 1.00 18.16 17.67
CA LEU A 253 -0.11 18.23 18.63
C LEU A 253 0.16 19.26 19.74
N LEU A 254 1.40 19.37 20.24
CA LEU A 254 1.81 20.40 21.18
C LEU A 254 1.77 21.80 20.54
N ALA A 255 2.20 21.96 19.30
CA ALA A 255 2.09 23.22 18.57
C ALA A 255 0.62 23.64 18.36
N ILE A 256 -0.25 22.70 17.97
CA ILE A 256 -1.70 22.92 17.86
C ILE A 256 -2.30 23.28 19.23
N ALA A 257 -1.93 22.57 20.30
CA ALA A 257 -2.38 22.88 21.65
C ALA A 257 -1.91 24.27 22.11
N ILE A 258 -0.66 24.67 21.82
CA ILE A 258 -0.14 26.02 22.09
C ILE A 258 -0.92 27.07 21.28
N ILE A 259 -1.25 26.80 20.01
CA ILE A 259 -2.08 27.68 19.18
C ILE A 259 -3.49 27.81 19.75
N ILE A 260 -4.13 26.70 20.16
CA ILE A 260 -5.46 26.71 20.79
C ILE A 260 -5.41 27.48 22.12
N ILE A 261 -4.38 27.26 22.94
CA ILE A 261 -4.17 28.00 24.20
C ILE A 261 -3.89 29.48 23.92
N ALA A 262 -3.16 29.83 22.86
CA ALA A 262 -2.95 31.22 22.45
C ALA A 262 -4.26 31.89 21.99
N ILE A 263 -5.10 31.18 21.22
CA ILE A 263 -6.42 31.65 20.78
C ILE A 263 -7.41 31.74 21.97
N ALA A 264 -7.31 30.86 22.97
CA ALA A 264 -8.17 30.86 24.15
C ALA A 264 -7.70 31.83 25.25
N SER A 265 -6.41 32.16 25.30
CA SER A 265 -5.82 33.15 26.21
C SER A 265 -5.81 34.56 25.63
N GLN A 266 -5.89 34.71 24.30
CA GLN A 266 -6.57 35.85 23.69
C GLN A 266 -8.00 35.84 24.24
N SER A 267 -8.27 36.72 25.20
CA SER A 267 -9.61 36.86 25.77
C SER A 267 -10.60 37.02 24.63
N PRO A 268 -11.64 36.17 24.50
CA PRO A 268 -12.51 36.20 23.34
C PRO A 268 -13.12 37.59 23.23
N GLU A 269 -12.71 38.33 22.21
CA GLU A 269 -13.42 39.53 21.82
C GLU A 269 -14.74 39.09 21.21
N TRP A 270 -15.69 38.91 22.11
CA TRP A 270 -17.07 38.55 21.84
C TRP A 270 -17.72 39.74 21.12
N GLY A 271 -17.41 39.87 19.83
CA GLY A 271 -18.10 40.70 18.87
C GLY A 271 -19.51 40.16 18.73
N GLY A 272 -20.35 40.51 19.71
CA GLY A 272 -21.76 40.12 19.75
C GLY A 272 -22.40 40.47 18.42
N GLY A 273 -22.83 39.44 17.70
CA GLY A 273 -23.34 39.61 16.34
C GLY A 273 -24.62 40.43 16.34
N PHE A 274 -24.54 41.69 15.92
CA PHE A 274 -25.66 42.48 15.38
C PHE A 274 -25.13 43.62 14.49
N GLY A 275 -25.01 43.33 13.19
CA GLY A 275 -25.01 44.33 12.11
C GLY A 275 -23.95 45.43 12.16
N SER A 276 -22.69 45.09 11.87
CA SER A 276 -21.70 46.08 11.42
C SER A 276 -22.03 46.59 10.01
N GLY A 277 -22.92 47.59 9.91
CA GLY A 277 -23.29 48.18 8.61
C GLY A 277 -24.69 48.79 8.51
N ILE A 278 -25.41 49.01 9.62
CA ILE A 278 -26.72 49.67 9.63
C ILE A 278 -26.58 51.05 10.28
N ASP A 279 -27.05 52.08 9.59
CA ASP A 279 -26.93 53.48 10.00
C ASP A 279 -27.71 53.73 11.32
N PRO A 280 -27.16 54.50 12.30
CA PRO A 280 -27.93 54.92 13.47
C PRO A 280 -29.28 55.58 13.14
N ASP A 281 -29.46 56.17 11.95
CA ASP A 281 -30.73 56.77 11.52
C ASP A 281 -31.83 55.75 11.16
N ASP A 282 -31.51 54.48 10.90
CA ASP A 282 -32.48 53.44 10.48
C ASP A 282 -33.41 52.90 11.59
N TRP A 283 -33.33 53.49 12.79
CA TRP A 283 -33.98 52.96 13.99
C TRP A 283 -34.84 54.01 14.71
N PHE A 284 -35.87 53.54 15.43
CA PHE A 284 -36.63 54.33 16.38
C PHE A 284 -36.48 53.77 17.80
N TRP A 285 -36.49 54.68 18.77
CA TRP A 285 -36.49 54.37 20.19
C TRP A 285 -37.90 54.31 20.74
N TYR A 286 -38.14 53.32 21.60
CA TYR A 286 -39.43 53.11 22.24
C TYR A 286 -39.24 52.80 23.73
N THR A 287 -40.16 53.28 24.57
CA THR A 287 -40.15 53.03 26.03
C THR A 287 -41.52 52.63 26.55
N ASN A 288 -41.54 51.83 27.61
CA ASN A 288 -42.73 51.53 28.41
C ASN A 288 -42.68 52.17 29.81
N GLY A 289 -41.75 53.11 30.04
CA GLY A 289 -41.52 53.76 31.33
C GLY A 289 -40.58 53.03 32.28
N VAL A 290 -40.24 51.76 32.03
CA VAL A 290 -39.27 50.97 32.82
C VAL A 290 -38.06 50.54 31.99
N HIS A 291 -38.29 50.24 30.71
CA HIS A 291 -37.26 49.84 29.76
C HIS A 291 -37.36 50.67 28.48
N THR A 292 -36.21 50.95 27.88
CA THR A 292 -36.10 51.65 26.60
C THR A 292 -35.38 50.74 25.61
N ILE A 293 -36.03 50.47 24.48
CA ILE A 293 -35.58 49.55 23.43
C ILE A 293 -35.43 50.29 22.10
N ARG A 294 -34.68 49.69 21.17
CA ARG A 294 -34.46 50.23 19.82
C ARG A 294 -34.99 49.23 18.79
N CYS A 295 -35.89 49.65 17.91
CA CYS A 295 -36.42 48.83 16.81
C CYS A 295 -36.09 49.48 15.45
N ALA A 296 -35.86 48.66 14.42
CA ALA A 296 -35.71 49.15 13.05
C ALA A 296 -37.02 49.80 12.57
N ARG A 297 -36.95 50.85 11.75
CA ARG A 297 -38.14 51.60 11.28
C ARG A 297 -39.18 50.75 10.55
N SER A 298 -38.78 49.62 9.97
CA SER A 298 -39.64 48.68 9.25
C SER A 298 -40.42 47.71 10.15
N ALA A 299 -40.10 47.64 11.44
CA ALA A 299 -40.77 46.76 12.40
C ALA A 299 -41.79 47.54 13.26
N PRO A 300 -43.03 47.04 13.44
CA PRO A 300 -43.98 47.65 14.36
C PRO A 300 -43.50 47.48 15.82
N PRO A 301 -43.72 48.46 16.71
CA PRO A 301 -43.30 48.36 18.10
C PRO A 301 -44.11 47.30 18.87
N PRO A 302 -43.52 46.68 19.91
CA PRO A 302 -44.25 45.83 20.83
C PRO A 302 -45.41 46.57 21.51
N SER A 303 -46.49 45.85 21.84
CA SER A 303 -47.64 46.43 22.55
C SER A 303 -47.23 47.02 23.91
N GLY A 304 -47.74 48.21 24.25
CA GLY A 304 -47.41 48.93 25.49
C GLY A 304 -46.12 49.76 25.44
N TYR A 305 -45.46 49.86 24.28
CA TYR A 305 -44.29 50.72 24.07
C TYR A 305 -44.63 51.96 23.23
N HIS A 306 -44.18 53.14 23.67
CA HIS A 306 -44.41 54.43 23.02
C HIS A 306 -43.10 55.02 22.49
N ARG A 307 -43.17 55.76 21.37
CA ARG A 307 -41.98 56.36 20.74
C ARG A 307 -41.37 57.41 21.65
N THR A 308 -40.04 57.39 21.79
CA THR A 308 -39.27 58.30 22.64
C THR A 308 -37.99 58.74 21.91
N ASP A 309 -37.31 59.74 22.47
CA ASP A 309 -35.96 60.14 22.04
C ASP A 309 -34.88 59.20 22.61
N PRO A 310 -33.68 59.13 22.01
CA PRO A 310 -32.56 58.33 22.53
C PRO A 310 -32.25 58.66 24.00
N PRO A 311 -31.84 57.66 24.81
CA PRO A 311 -31.39 57.91 26.19
C PRO A 311 -30.25 58.94 26.27
N PRO A 312 -30.17 59.79 27.31
CA PRO A 312 -29.19 60.88 27.39
C PRO A 312 -27.71 60.46 27.33
N GLU A 313 -27.41 59.20 27.67
CA GLU A 313 -26.06 58.63 27.66
C GLU A 313 -25.69 57.98 26.31
N PHE A 314 -26.63 57.87 25.37
CA PHE A 314 -26.37 57.27 24.06
C PHE A 314 -25.50 58.19 23.19
N ARG A 315 -24.31 57.72 22.84
CA ARG A 315 -23.42 58.34 21.86
C ARG A 315 -23.33 57.46 20.62
N ALA A 316 -23.77 57.98 19.48
CA ALA A 316 -23.63 57.29 18.21
C ALA A 316 -22.14 57.25 17.80
N GLY A 317 -21.60 56.04 17.67
CA GLY A 317 -20.23 55.82 17.18
C GLY A 317 -19.11 56.14 18.17
N GLY A 318 -18.83 55.22 19.11
CA GLY A 318 -17.49 55.13 19.70
C GLY A 318 -17.41 54.72 21.18
N GLY A 319 -16.40 53.90 21.49
CA GLY A 319 -15.81 53.82 22.84
C GLY A 319 -16.19 52.60 23.68
N LYS A 320 -15.18 51.79 24.02
CA LYS A 320 -15.30 50.61 24.91
C LYS A 320 -15.47 51.06 26.38
N THR A 321 -16.45 50.53 27.11
CA THR A 321 -16.48 50.48 28.59
C THR A 321 -17.01 49.13 29.09
N ARG A 322 -16.57 48.70 30.28
CA ARG A 322 -16.80 47.37 30.88
C ARG A 322 -17.84 47.44 32.02
N GLY A 323 -18.50 46.31 32.28
CA GLY A 323 -19.24 45.99 33.51
C GLY A 323 -20.75 45.83 33.29
N GLY A 324 -21.47 44.92 33.94
CA GLY A 324 -21.12 43.75 34.76
C GLY A 324 -22.28 42.75 34.65
N GLY A 325 -22.08 41.42 34.68
CA GLY A 325 -21.92 40.64 35.91
C GLY A 325 -23.27 40.12 36.43
N VAL A 326 -23.45 38.79 36.55
CA VAL A 326 -24.11 38.05 37.65
C VAL A 326 -24.27 36.55 37.29
N SER A 327 -23.45 35.75 37.97
CA SER A 327 -23.65 34.40 38.52
C SER A 327 -24.76 33.45 38.01
N ARG A 328 -24.36 32.19 37.73
CA ARG A 328 -24.94 30.98 38.37
C ARG A 328 -23.85 29.94 38.65
N HIS A 329 -23.84 29.38 39.86
CA HIS A 329 -23.06 28.18 40.23
C HIS A 329 -23.84 26.91 39.86
N HIS A 330 -23.17 25.77 39.60
CA HIS A 330 -23.06 24.67 40.59
C HIS A 330 -22.30 23.42 40.08
N SER A 331 -21.63 22.76 41.04
CA SER A 331 -21.24 21.33 41.13
C SER A 331 -20.28 20.66 40.12
N ASN A 332 -19.19 20.14 40.72
CA ASN A 332 -18.43 18.91 40.40
C ASN A 332 -19.30 17.81 39.73
N HIS A 333 -18.79 16.89 38.90
CA HIS A 333 -17.63 16.02 39.15
C HIS A 333 -17.06 15.38 37.86
N SER A 334 -15.85 14.86 37.99
CA SER A 334 -15.17 13.91 37.09
C SER A 334 -15.97 12.65 36.74
N GLY A 335 -15.84 12.12 35.52
CA GLY A 335 -16.28 10.76 35.18
C GLY A 335 -16.03 10.41 33.70
N CYS A 336 -15.36 9.28 33.45
CA CYS A 336 -14.92 8.87 32.11
C CYS A 336 -15.92 7.97 31.36
N ALA A 337 -15.59 7.76 30.07
CA ALA A 337 -15.72 6.50 29.31
C ALA A 337 -17.01 6.20 28.53
N SER A 338 -16.77 5.80 27.26
CA SER A 338 -17.45 4.74 26.47
C SER A 338 -18.96 4.86 26.16
N SER A 339 -19.46 4.53 24.97
CA SER A 339 -18.86 3.98 23.73
C SER A 339 -19.91 3.91 22.60
N CYS A 340 -19.47 3.60 21.36
CA CYS A 340 -20.23 3.06 20.20
C CYS A 340 -21.47 3.86 19.68
N ALA A 341 -21.82 3.94 18.38
CA ALA A 341 -21.36 3.37 17.10
C ALA A 341 -22.03 4.19 15.94
N CYS A 342 -21.71 4.12 14.64
CA CYS A 342 -20.72 3.38 13.83
C CYS A 342 -20.49 4.12 12.48
N ALA A 343 -19.26 4.12 11.93
CA ALA A 343 -18.85 3.47 10.67
C ALA A 343 -19.11 4.22 9.33
N CYS A 344 -18.21 3.94 8.36
CA CYS A 344 -18.16 4.44 6.96
C CYS A 344 -17.78 5.93 6.78
N ALA A 345 -16.88 6.34 5.87
CA ALA A 345 -16.17 5.59 4.83
C ALA A 345 -14.73 6.10 4.59
N SER A 346 -13.95 5.22 3.97
CA SER A 346 -12.60 5.38 3.41
C SER A 346 -12.39 6.56 2.46
N SER A 347 -11.23 7.25 2.57
CA SER A 347 -10.48 7.80 1.42
C SER A 347 -9.11 8.38 1.81
N CYS A 348 -8.20 7.54 2.33
CA CYS A 348 -6.78 7.89 2.37
C CYS A 348 -6.14 7.64 1.00
N ALA A 349 -6.56 8.41 0.00
CA ALA A 349 -5.91 8.41 -1.30
C ALA A 349 -4.54 9.11 -1.19
N CYS A 350 -3.46 8.31 -1.11
CA CYS A 350 -2.11 8.82 -1.28
C CYS A 350 -1.91 9.25 -2.74
N ALA A 351 -2.28 10.51 -3.03
CA ALA A 351 -2.06 11.14 -4.33
C ALA A 351 -0.57 11.47 -4.54
N CYS A 352 0.25 10.45 -4.73
CA CYS A 352 1.61 10.61 -5.24
C CYS A 352 1.53 10.94 -6.74
N ALA A 353 1.69 12.22 -7.06
CA ALA A 353 1.74 12.71 -8.43
C ALA A 353 3.06 12.30 -9.12
N CYS A 354 3.09 11.09 -9.68
CA CYS A 354 4.12 10.64 -10.63
C CYS A 354 3.46 10.34 -11.98
N ALA A 355 3.89 11.06 -13.02
CA ALA A 355 3.34 10.89 -14.37
C ALA A 355 3.89 9.62 -15.05
N GLY A 356 3.12 8.51 -14.94
CA GLY A 356 3.05 7.40 -15.90
C GLY A 356 4.28 6.49 -16.07
N GLY A 357 4.09 5.19 -15.84
CA GLY A 357 4.96 4.16 -16.44
C GLY A 357 5.25 2.90 -15.60
N GLY A 358 4.81 2.83 -14.34
CA GLY A 358 5.09 1.71 -13.43
C GLY A 358 3.84 0.93 -13.05
N ARG A 359 3.94 -0.39 -12.99
CA ARG A 359 2.84 -1.30 -12.64
C ARG A 359 3.38 -2.42 -11.72
N ALA A 360 2.63 -2.74 -10.67
CA ALA A 360 3.03 -3.58 -9.53
C ALA A 360 4.29 -3.14 -8.72
N GLY A 361 4.37 -3.46 -7.42
CA GLY A 361 3.38 -4.19 -6.61
C GLY A 361 3.56 -3.92 -5.12
N CYS A 362 2.60 -4.43 -4.34
CA CYS A 362 2.69 -4.52 -2.89
C CYS A 362 3.07 -5.95 -2.47
N SER A 363 4.14 -6.04 -1.70
CA SER A 363 4.34 -7.07 -0.67
C SER A 363 5.44 -6.59 0.28
N VAL A 364 5.08 -6.03 1.45
CA VAL A 364 6.09 -5.69 2.47
C VAL A 364 6.74 -7.00 2.93
N LYS A 365 8.00 -7.20 2.54
CA LYS A 365 8.73 -8.45 2.74
C LYS A 365 9.91 -8.28 3.68
N ASP A 366 9.64 -8.63 4.93
CA ASP A 366 10.59 -9.04 5.96
C ASP A 366 10.01 -10.31 6.58
N PHE A 367 10.68 -11.45 6.38
CA PHE A 367 10.04 -12.79 6.37
C PHE A 367 9.57 -13.34 7.73
N TYR A 368 9.67 -12.54 8.79
CA TYR A 368 9.60 -13.01 10.17
C TYR A 368 8.53 -12.32 11.01
N THR A 369 7.49 -11.79 10.37
CA THR A 369 6.29 -11.24 11.02
C THR A 369 5.38 -12.34 11.60
N VAL A 370 5.93 -13.23 12.44
CA VAL A 370 5.16 -14.19 13.25
C VAL A 370 5.00 -13.64 14.66
N LYS A 371 3.82 -13.06 14.94
CA LYS A 371 3.45 -12.62 16.29
C LYS A 371 3.35 -13.81 17.26
N LEU A 372 4.42 -14.08 18.00
CA LEU A 372 4.37 -14.97 19.15
C LEU A 372 3.40 -14.39 20.21
N PRO A 373 2.44 -15.16 20.72
CA PRO A 373 1.59 -14.70 21.82
C PRO A 373 2.44 -14.47 23.07
N LYS A 374 2.34 -13.27 23.67
CA LYS A 374 3.05 -12.92 24.91
C LYS A 374 2.81 -13.98 25.99
N LYS A 375 3.87 -14.75 26.31
CA LYS A 375 3.88 -15.61 27.49
C LYS A 375 3.80 -14.71 28.73
N SER A 376 2.76 -14.87 29.52
CA SER A 376 2.50 -14.08 30.73
C SER A 376 3.64 -14.25 31.74
N VAL A 377 4.36 -13.16 32.03
CA VAL A 377 5.35 -13.10 33.10
C VAL A 377 4.67 -12.62 34.39
N GLY A 378 4.84 -13.38 35.48
CA GLY A 378 4.75 -12.86 36.84
C GLY A 378 3.63 -13.40 37.72
N ALA A 379 3.91 -14.52 38.40
CA ALA A 379 3.50 -14.73 39.79
C ALA A 379 4.49 -15.69 40.49
N ASP A 380 4.84 -15.35 41.73
CA ASP A 380 5.40 -16.21 42.78
C ASP A 380 6.73 -16.95 42.54
N ALA A 381 7.83 -16.21 42.72
CA ALA A 381 9.03 -16.74 43.38
C ALA A 381 9.07 -16.24 44.84
N CYS A 382 8.52 -17.02 45.77
CA CYS A 382 8.56 -16.69 47.19
C CYS A 382 10.00 -16.80 47.74
N ILE A 383 10.52 -15.71 48.30
CA ILE A 383 11.78 -15.73 49.04
C ILE A 383 11.52 -16.39 50.41
N GLY A 384 12.10 -17.58 50.62
CA GLY A 384 12.24 -18.20 51.94
C GLY A 384 13.63 -17.90 52.52
N PRO A 385 13.76 -17.59 53.82
CA PRO A 385 15.05 -17.27 54.43
C PRO A 385 15.71 -18.53 55.01
N GLU A 386 17.01 -18.71 54.79
CA GLU A 386 17.86 -19.48 55.72
C GLU A 386 19.09 -18.68 56.13
N THR A 387 19.36 -18.76 57.42
CA THR A 387 20.32 -18.00 58.23
C THR A 387 21.59 -18.80 58.50
N GLU A 388 22.73 -18.09 58.57
CA GLU A 388 23.95 -18.51 59.30
C GLU A 388 24.67 -19.79 58.74
N ASP A 389 25.94 -20.08 59.02
CA ASP A 389 26.84 -19.47 60.00
C ASP A 389 28.32 -19.34 59.54
N LYS A 390 29.05 -18.51 60.30
CA LYS A 390 30.50 -18.28 60.39
C LYS A 390 31.40 -19.46 59.91
N ARG A 391 32.44 -19.15 59.11
CA ARG A 391 33.79 -18.82 59.67
C ARG A 391 34.72 -18.17 58.66
#